data_AF-A0A2E4K2W0-F1
#
_entry.id   AF-A0A2E4K2W0-F1
#
_cell.length_a   1.000
_cell.length_b   1.000
_cell.length_c   1.000
_cell.angle_alpha   90.00
_cell.angle_beta   90.00
_cell.angle_gamma   90.00
#
_symmetry.space_group_name_H-M   'P 1'
#
loop_
_entity.id
_entity.type
_entity.pdbx_description
1 polymer ?
#
loop_
_entity_poly.entity_id
_entity_poly.type
_entity_poly.pdbx_seq_one_letter_code
_entity_poly.pdbx_strand_id
1 'polypeptide(L)'
;MVTINQNIQRERRKLLIDATITAIAEFGLSKLTLAKISSIAGLTAGTVNFHFESKESLLLETLNFVSEEFDQSIARALEKAGSNPSKRLESIINASLDPEITEHRKMAVWFAFDSESLTRDDYQLICGKRDRENFELIFQLCEQIIRQENMEDKINARGVTNAISGLTEELWKEILFAGENYDREEAKKICMSFLASIFPWCYEMPQTVETESNHSLREPIHIIKAGKVELDQAAMLFDLYRQFYQQKANFSLAKKYLEQMLTSQSSVIYIAMDAVGNAIGFTQLYPSYCSVAAEPILILYDLYVKKEARNSGVAKALMNQALQLAKETGASRIDLETAIDNTSAQSLYESLGYERDIEFHKYSLEL
;
A
#
# COMPACT_ATOMS: atom_id res chain seq x y z
N MET A 1 -24.69 30.49 3.49
CA MET A 1 -24.99 29.77 2.24
C MET A 1 -23.83 29.79 1.24
N VAL A 2 -23.15 30.93 1.01
CA VAL A 2 -21.99 31.02 0.08
C VAL A 2 -20.83 30.09 0.48
N THR A 3 -20.47 30.03 1.76
CA THR A 3 -19.37 29.17 2.28
C THR A 3 -19.65 27.68 2.15
N ILE A 4 -20.91 27.25 2.27
CA ILE A 4 -21.31 25.83 2.13
C ILE A 4 -21.17 25.39 0.67
N ASN A 5 -21.53 26.26 -0.29
CA ASN A 5 -21.41 25.97 -1.71
C ASN A 5 -19.95 25.86 -2.17
N GLN A 6 -19.06 26.74 -1.65
CA GLN A 6 -17.63 26.67 -1.93
C GLN A 6 -16.97 25.40 -1.37
N ASN A 7 -17.37 24.95 -0.18
CA ASN A 7 -16.86 23.70 0.40
C ASN A 7 -17.28 22.48 -0.44
N ILE A 8 -18.54 22.41 -0.85
CA ILE A 8 -19.04 21.32 -1.73
C ILE A 8 -18.27 21.31 -3.07
N GLN A 9 -18.00 22.50 -3.65
CA GLN A 9 -17.22 22.59 -4.88
C GLN A 9 -15.77 22.13 -4.69
N ARG A 10 -15.15 22.44 -3.54
CA ARG A 10 -13.79 22.00 -3.22
C ARG A 10 -13.72 20.49 -2.98
N GLU A 11 -14.68 19.91 -2.29
CA GLU A 11 -14.80 18.47 -2.08
C GLU A 11 -14.96 17.72 -3.40
N ARG A 12 -15.81 18.23 -4.30
CA ARG A 12 -15.97 17.65 -5.65
C ARG A 12 -14.70 17.73 -6.48
N ARG A 13 -13.95 18.84 -6.42
CA ARG A 13 -12.63 18.94 -7.06
C ARG A 13 -11.66 17.88 -6.52
N LYS A 14 -11.61 17.69 -5.19
CA LYS A 14 -10.76 16.64 -4.58
C LYS A 14 -11.16 15.24 -5.03
N LEU A 15 -12.46 14.93 -5.07
CA LEU A 15 -12.95 13.64 -5.58
C LEU A 15 -12.55 13.41 -7.03
N LEU A 16 -12.61 14.43 -7.88
CA LEU A 16 -12.19 14.32 -9.28
C LEU A 16 -10.68 14.13 -9.41
N ILE A 17 -9.88 14.76 -8.56
CA ILE A 17 -8.42 14.56 -8.51
C ILE A 17 -8.10 13.11 -8.08
N ASP A 18 -8.67 12.62 -6.98
CA ASP A 18 -8.45 11.23 -6.52
C ASP A 18 -8.92 10.18 -7.54
N ALA A 19 -10.07 10.42 -8.18
CA ALA A 19 -10.53 9.58 -9.27
C ALA A 19 -9.58 9.63 -10.49
N THR A 20 -8.95 10.77 -10.76
CA THR A 20 -7.96 10.90 -11.83
C THR A 20 -6.68 10.15 -11.49
N ILE A 21 -6.19 10.25 -10.23
CA ILE A 21 -5.05 9.47 -9.72
C ILE A 21 -5.30 7.97 -9.92
N THR A 22 -6.47 7.50 -9.47
CA THR A 22 -6.91 6.09 -9.64
C THR A 22 -6.94 5.69 -11.10
N ALA A 23 -7.55 6.51 -11.95
CA ALA A 23 -7.69 6.20 -13.36
C ALA A 23 -6.33 6.16 -14.08
N ILE A 24 -5.38 7.04 -13.73
CA ILE A 24 -4.01 7.00 -14.27
C ILE A 24 -3.33 5.70 -13.86
N ALA A 25 -3.41 5.31 -12.59
CA ALA A 25 -2.80 4.09 -12.08
C ALA A 25 -3.35 2.81 -12.74
N GLU A 26 -4.66 2.76 -13.00
CA GLU A 26 -5.31 1.58 -13.59
C GLU A 26 -5.21 1.52 -15.12
N PHE A 27 -5.28 2.67 -15.80
CA PHE A 27 -5.48 2.70 -17.27
C PHE A 27 -4.38 3.43 -18.05
N GLY A 28 -3.52 4.21 -17.37
CA GLY A 28 -2.52 5.08 -17.99
C GLY A 28 -3.13 6.30 -18.72
N LEU A 29 -2.31 7.31 -19.01
CA LEU A 29 -2.76 8.61 -19.56
C LEU A 29 -3.52 8.51 -20.89
N SER A 30 -3.09 7.61 -21.78
CA SER A 30 -3.60 7.49 -23.14
C SER A 30 -5.06 7.02 -23.21
N LYS A 31 -5.48 6.14 -22.29
CA LYS A 31 -6.83 5.55 -22.28
C LYS A 31 -7.85 6.34 -21.46
N LEU A 32 -7.45 7.47 -20.87
CA LEU A 32 -8.32 8.28 -20.02
C LEU A 32 -9.32 9.11 -20.80
N THR A 33 -10.54 9.16 -20.29
CA THR A 33 -11.60 10.06 -20.74
C THR A 33 -12.28 10.70 -19.54
N LEU A 34 -12.85 11.90 -19.71
CA LEU A 34 -13.61 12.57 -18.64
C LEU A 34 -14.79 11.71 -18.15
N ALA A 35 -15.41 10.93 -19.03
CA ALA A 35 -16.49 10.01 -18.68
C ALA A 35 -16.01 8.86 -17.78
N LYS A 36 -14.81 8.33 -18.02
CA LYS A 36 -14.23 7.30 -17.16
C LYS A 36 -13.90 7.86 -15.77
N ILE A 37 -13.30 9.06 -15.72
CA ILE A 37 -12.99 9.73 -14.46
C ILE A 37 -14.28 10.05 -13.67
N SER A 38 -15.32 10.54 -14.35
CA SER A 38 -16.60 10.81 -13.70
C SER A 38 -17.23 9.55 -13.10
N SER A 39 -17.13 8.42 -13.82
CA SER A 39 -17.62 7.12 -13.34
C SER A 39 -16.89 6.68 -12.08
N ILE A 40 -15.57 6.80 -12.03
CA ILE A 40 -14.75 6.46 -10.85
C ILE A 40 -15.10 7.38 -9.67
N ALA A 41 -15.28 8.68 -9.93
CA ALA A 41 -15.65 9.64 -8.90
C ALA A 41 -17.10 9.49 -8.37
N GLY A 42 -17.93 8.64 -8.99
CA GLY A 42 -19.36 8.57 -8.68
C GLY A 42 -20.12 9.86 -9.03
N LEU A 43 -19.63 10.63 -10.00
CA LEU A 43 -20.18 11.93 -10.43
C LEU A 43 -20.70 11.87 -11.87
N THR A 44 -21.63 12.78 -12.19
CA THR A 44 -22.13 12.92 -13.57
C THR A 44 -21.11 13.62 -14.45
N ALA A 45 -21.10 13.32 -15.76
CA ALA A 45 -20.21 13.98 -16.72
C ALA A 45 -20.37 15.52 -16.71
N GLY A 46 -21.59 16.02 -16.50
CA GLY A 46 -21.86 17.46 -16.35
C GLY A 46 -21.19 18.11 -15.15
N THR A 47 -20.96 17.35 -14.06
CA THR A 47 -20.23 17.85 -12.88
C THR A 47 -18.75 18.05 -13.19
N VAL A 48 -18.14 17.19 -14.00
CA VAL A 48 -16.73 17.31 -14.38
C VAL A 48 -16.49 18.55 -15.24
N ASN A 49 -17.32 18.75 -16.27
CA ASN A 49 -17.25 19.91 -17.14
C ASN A 49 -17.50 21.25 -16.41
N PHE A 50 -18.18 21.22 -15.27
CA PHE A 50 -18.37 22.39 -14.41
C PHE A 50 -17.09 22.75 -13.62
N HIS A 51 -16.25 21.77 -13.31
CA HIS A 51 -15.03 21.96 -12.51
C HIS A 51 -13.75 22.07 -13.34
N PHE A 52 -13.72 21.42 -14.50
CA PHE A 52 -12.56 21.32 -15.38
C PHE A 52 -12.99 21.48 -16.84
N GLU A 53 -12.35 22.42 -17.55
CA GLU A 53 -12.69 22.75 -18.93
C GLU A 53 -12.30 21.66 -19.92
N SER A 54 -11.27 20.88 -19.58
CA SER A 54 -10.75 19.80 -20.42
C SER A 54 -10.12 18.68 -19.61
N LYS A 55 -9.93 17.52 -20.26
CA LYS A 55 -9.10 16.41 -19.74
C LYS A 55 -7.73 16.92 -19.32
N GLU A 56 -7.12 17.78 -20.14
CA GLU A 56 -5.79 18.32 -19.87
C GLU A 56 -5.75 19.17 -18.60
N SER A 57 -6.74 20.05 -18.41
CA SER A 57 -6.81 20.87 -17.20
C SER A 57 -6.94 20.04 -15.91
N LEU A 58 -7.64 18.90 -15.98
CA LEU A 58 -7.78 17.99 -14.84
C LEU A 58 -6.50 17.18 -14.59
N LEU A 59 -5.83 16.74 -15.65
CA LEU A 59 -4.54 16.07 -15.57
C LEU A 59 -3.49 16.98 -14.92
N LEU A 60 -3.38 18.24 -15.35
CA LEU A 60 -2.44 19.20 -14.78
C LEU A 60 -2.78 19.59 -13.33
N GLU A 61 -4.06 19.74 -13.00
CA GLU A 61 -4.45 19.95 -11.60
C GLU A 61 -4.08 18.74 -10.73
N THR A 62 -4.23 17.53 -11.27
CA THR A 62 -3.88 16.28 -10.56
C THR A 62 -2.38 16.20 -10.31
N LEU A 63 -1.56 16.51 -11.33
CA LEU A 63 -0.12 16.60 -11.18
C LEU A 63 0.25 17.66 -10.13
N ASN A 64 -0.29 18.87 -10.23
CA ASN A 64 0.00 19.93 -9.26
C ASN A 64 -0.41 19.55 -7.84
N PHE A 65 -1.53 18.85 -7.65
CA PHE A 65 -1.94 18.34 -6.35
C PHE A 65 -0.92 17.37 -5.76
N VAL A 66 -0.47 16.38 -6.53
CA VAL A 66 0.54 15.40 -6.08
C VAL A 66 1.87 16.09 -5.77
N SER A 67 2.33 17.00 -6.65
CA SER A 67 3.56 17.78 -6.43
C SER A 67 3.46 18.67 -5.18
N GLU A 68 2.32 19.34 -4.97
CA GLU A 68 2.14 20.25 -3.84
C GLU A 68 2.06 19.48 -2.50
N GLU A 69 1.41 18.31 -2.47
CA GLU A 69 1.44 17.45 -1.28
C GLU A 69 2.87 17.01 -0.93
N PHE A 70 3.67 16.67 -1.95
CA PHE A 70 5.07 16.30 -1.77
C PHE A 70 5.88 17.47 -1.18
N ASP A 71 5.82 18.65 -1.79
CA ASP A 71 6.50 19.85 -1.31
C ASP A 71 6.12 20.18 0.14
N GLN A 72 4.82 20.11 0.47
CA GLN A 72 4.32 20.36 1.82
C GLN A 72 4.80 19.30 2.82
N SER A 73 4.99 18.06 2.40
CA SER A 73 5.59 17.02 3.23
C SER A 73 7.04 17.34 3.57
N ILE A 74 7.85 17.68 2.55
CA ILE A 74 9.26 18.07 2.72
C ILE A 74 9.38 19.30 3.61
N ALA A 75 8.57 20.34 3.37
CA ALA A 75 8.59 21.56 4.18
C ALA A 75 8.29 21.27 5.66
N ARG A 76 7.26 20.46 5.96
CA ARG A 76 6.92 20.05 7.33
C ARG A 76 8.04 19.22 7.99
N ALA A 77 8.69 18.36 7.23
CA ALA A 77 9.80 17.55 7.72
C ALA A 77 11.01 18.43 8.08
N LEU A 78 11.34 19.40 7.23
CA LEU A 78 12.44 20.34 7.43
C LEU A 78 12.21 21.30 8.60
N GLU A 79 10.97 21.74 8.82
CA GLU A 79 10.61 22.56 9.97
C GLU A 79 10.90 21.83 11.29
N LYS A 80 10.56 20.53 11.35
CA LYS A 80 10.82 19.67 12.52
C LYS A 80 12.30 19.35 12.72
N ALA A 81 13.08 19.25 11.64
CA ALA A 81 14.49 18.88 11.69
C ALA A 81 15.42 19.98 12.24
N GLY A 82 14.95 21.23 12.30
CA GLY A 82 15.75 22.36 12.72
C GLY A 82 16.86 22.72 11.72
N SER A 83 18.03 23.14 12.23
CA SER A 83 19.15 23.65 11.41
C SER A 83 20.26 22.64 11.13
N ASN A 84 20.23 21.45 11.73
CA ASN A 84 21.30 20.47 11.56
C ASN A 84 21.25 19.85 10.14
N PRO A 85 22.33 19.95 9.33
CA PRO A 85 22.30 19.51 7.94
C PRO A 85 22.05 18.00 7.75
N SER A 86 22.64 17.15 8.58
CA SER A 86 22.43 15.70 8.48
C SER A 86 21.00 15.32 8.86
N LYS A 87 20.45 15.92 9.91
CA LYS A 87 19.03 15.71 10.28
C LYS A 87 18.05 16.23 9.25
N ARG A 88 18.35 17.35 8.58
CA ARG A 88 17.54 17.84 7.46
C ARG A 88 17.58 16.90 6.27
N LEU A 89 18.76 16.39 5.90
CA LEU A 89 18.91 15.42 4.81
C LEU A 89 18.15 14.11 5.11
N GLU A 90 18.30 13.59 6.32
CA GLU A 90 17.55 12.43 6.83
C GLU A 90 16.03 12.65 6.73
N SER A 91 15.57 13.84 7.10
CA SER A 91 14.14 14.20 7.09
C SER A 91 13.56 14.31 5.69
N ILE A 92 14.35 14.80 4.71
CA ILE A 92 13.96 14.79 3.29
C ILE A 92 13.74 13.36 2.82
N ILE A 93 14.70 12.46 3.07
CA ILE A 93 14.61 11.05 2.66
C ILE A 93 13.42 10.35 3.32
N ASN A 94 13.19 10.58 4.62
CA ASN A 94 12.06 9.99 5.33
C ASN A 94 10.72 10.48 4.78
N ALA A 95 10.60 11.77 4.47
CA ALA A 95 9.40 12.34 3.85
C ALA A 95 9.19 11.84 2.42
N SER A 96 10.27 11.60 1.67
CA SER A 96 10.22 10.96 0.35
C SER A 96 9.76 9.50 0.38
N LEU A 97 9.66 8.87 1.57
CA LEU A 97 9.15 7.51 1.75
C LEU A 97 7.84 7.48 2.54
N ASP A 98 7.23 8.65 2.79
CA ASP A 98 5.97 8.75 3.52
C ASP A 98 4.84 8.03 2.76
N PRO A 99 4.11 7.10 3.40
CA PRO A 99 3.08 6.30 2.75
C PRO A 99 1.87 7.09 2.27
N GLU A 100 1.56 8.26 2.84
CA GLU A 100 0.46 9.12 2.37
C GLU A 100 0.86 9.91 1.12
N ILE A 101 2.14 10.22 1.00
CA ILE A 101 2.67 11.11 -0.05
C ILE A 101 3.14 10.31 -1.26
N THR A 102 3.81 9.19 -1.03
CA THR A 102 4.40 8.35 -2.08
C THR A 102 3.67 7.03 -2.21
N GLU A 103 2.33 7.05 -2.17
CA GLU A 103 1.54 5.85 -2.46
C GLU A 103 1.58 5.51 -3.95
N HIS A 104 1.40 4.23 -4.29
CA HIS A 104 1.65 3.70 -5.63
C HIS A 104 0.85 4.38 -6.76
N ARG A 105 -0.40 4.81 -6.53
CA ARG A 105 -1.18 5.50 -7.56
C ARG A 105 -0.62 6.91 -7.81
N LYS A 106 -0.22 7.65 -6.77
CA LYS A 106 0.53 8.91 -6.90
C LYS A 106 1.87 8.72 -7.63
N MET A 107 2.60 7.63 -7.37
CA MET A 107 3.81 7.30 -8.14
C MET A 107 3.47 7.03 -9.61
N ALA A 108 2.36 6.36 -9.90
CA ALA A 108 1.92 6.15 -11.28
C ALA A 108 1.62 7.47 -12.00
N VAL A 109 1.03 8.46 -11.30
CA VAL A 109 0.88 9.82 -11.80
C VAL A 109 2.26 10.41 -12.12
N TRP A 110 3.17 10.42 -11.16
CA TRP A 110 4.51 11.00 -11.32
C TRP A 110 5.23 10.43 -12.55
N PHE A 111 5.37 9.10 -12.63
CA PHE A 111 6.06 8.43 -13.74
C PHE A 111 5.36 8.58 -15.08
N ALA A 112 4.03 8.65 -15.10
CA ALA A 112 3.30 8.84 -16.35
C ALA A 112 3.63 10.20 -16.97
N PHE A 113 3.71 11.27 -16.17
CA PHE A 113 4.09 12.59 -16.65
C PHE A 113 5.60 12.72 -16.91
N ASP A 114 6.43 12.18 -16.01
CA ASP A 114 7.89 12.26 -16.12
C ASP A 114 8.40 11.61 -17.43
N SER A 115 7.80 10.49 -17.83
CA SER A 115 8.15 9.79 -19.07
C SER A 115 7.93 10.62 -20.35
N GLU A 116 7.06 11.63 -20.30
CA GLU A 116 6.75 12.55 -21.40
C GLU A 116 7.33 13.95 -21.18
N SER A 117 8.09 14.16 -20.10
CA SER A 117 8.53 15.48 -19.59
C SER A 117 9.34 16.32 -20.59
N LEU A 118 10.07 15.67 -21.51
CA LEU A 118 10.85 16.33 -22.56
C LEU A 118 9.97 17.03 -23.61
N THR A 119 8.74 16.56 -23.79
CA THR A 119 7.79 17.06 -24.81
C THR A 119 6.65 17.84 -24.20
N ARG A 120 6.69 18.09 -22.89
CA ARG A 120 5.60 18.65 -22.08
C ARG A 120 6.05 19.91 -21.35
N ASP A 121 5.86 21.06 -21.99
CA ASP A 121 6.18 22.37 -21.40
C ASP A 121 5.37 22.63 -20.12
N ASP A 122 4.15 22.11 -20.05
CA ASP A 122 3.26 22.17 -18.90
C ASP A 122 3.79 21.42 -17.67
N TYR A 123 4.41 20.25 -17.87
CA TYR A 123 5.12 19.52 -16.82
C TYR A 123 6.27 20.34 -16.25
N GLN A 124 7.09 20.94 -17.13
CA GLN A 124 8.24 21.75 -16.71
C GLN A 124 7.81 23.00 -15.92
N LEU A 125 6.65 23.58 -16.24
CA LEU A 125 6.08 24.69 -15.50
C LEU A 125 5.62 24.30 -14.08
N ILE A 126 5.11 23.07 -13.90
CA ILE A 126 4.60 22.59 -12.62
C ILE A 126 5.73 21.98 -11.77
N CYS A 127 6.44 20.97 -12.29
CA CYS A 127 7.43 20.19 -11.53
C CYS A 127 8.86 20.73 -11.68
N GLY A 128 9.24 21.18 -12.88
CA GLY A 128 10.65 21.44 -13.20
C GLY A 128 11.34 22.51 -12.35
N LYS A 129 10.61 23.46 -11.76
CA LYS A 129 11.16 24.37 -10.75
C LYS A 129 11.39 23.65 -9.41
N ARG A 130 10.39 22.91 -8.94
CA ARG A 130 10.41 22.18 -7.65
C ARG A 130 11.49 21.12 -7.62
N ASP A 131 11.64 20.35 -8.71
CA ASP A 131 12.66 19.30 -8.82
C ASP A 131 14.08 19.89 -8.70
N ARG A 132 14.31 21.04 -9.34
CA ARG A 132 15.58 21.78 -9.24
C ARG A 132 15.83 22.32 -7.83
N GLU A 133 14.81 22.88 -7.19
CA GLU A 133 14.90 23.40 -5.82
C GLU A 133 15.19 22.27 -4.81
N ASN A 134 14.55 21.11 -4.98
CA ASN A 134 14.79 19.94 -4.14
C ASN A 134 16.20 19.36 -4.34
N PHE A 135 16.66 19.23 -5.60
CA PHE A 135 18.03 18.79 -5.89
C PHE A 135 19.07 19.75 -5.29
N GLU A 136 18.89 21.06 -5.49
CA GLU A 136 19.79 22.09 -4.97
C GLU A 136 19.82 22.09 -3.42
N LEU A 137 18.67 21.85 -2.77
CA LEU A 137 18.62 21.70 -1.32
C LEU A 137 19.43 20.49 -0.84
N ILE A 138 19.26 19.32 -1.46
CA ILE A 138 20.03 18.12 -1.10
C ILE A 138 21.53 18.36 -1.34
N PHE A 139 21.88 19.04 -2.45
CA PHE A 139 23.25 19.42 -2.77
C PHE A 139 23.87 20.29 -1.69
N GLN A 140 23.18 21.37 -1.29
CA GLN A 140 23.64 22.28 -0.24
C GLN A 140 23.81 21.57 1.11
N LEU A 141 22.89 20.66 1.46
CA LEU A 141 23.01 19.86 2.68
C LEU A 141 24.23 18.94 2.63
N CYS A 142 24.47 18.26 1.50
CA CYS A 142 25.66 17.44 1.31
C CYS A 142 26.95 18.27 1.41
N GLU A 143 27.01 19.44 0.77
CA GLU A 143 28.15 20.36 0.90
C GLU A 143 28.39 20.77 2.36
N GLN A 144 27.33 21.11 3.10
CA GLN A 144 27.45 21.49 4.51
C GLN A 144 27.98 20.33 5.37
N ILE A 145 27.48 19.11 5.18
CA ILE A 145 27.95 17.91 5.90
C ILE A 145 29.43 17.62 5.61
N ILE A 146 29.84 17.74 4.35
CA ILE A 146 31.23 17.47 3.92
C ILE A 146 32.20 18.52 4.47
N ARG A 147 31.83 19.81 4.39
CA ARG A 147 32.66 20.92 4.89
C ARG A 147 32.84 20.90 6.40
N GLN A 148 31.85 20.43 7.16
CA GLN A 148 31.94 20.33 8.63
C GLN A 148 33.10 19.45 9.10
N GLU A 149 33.44 18.40 8.35
CA GLU A 149 34.54 17.48 8.67
C GLU A 149 35.76 17.62 7.75
N ASN A 150 35.83 18.69 6.94
CA ASN A 150 36.91 18.93 5.97
C ASN A 150 37.14 17.76 4.99
N MET A 151 36.06 17.20 4.44
CA MET A 151 36.08 16.02 3.55
C MET A 151 35.98 16.36 2.05
N GLU A 152 36.11 17.63 1.66
CA GLU A 152 35.91 18.13 0.30
C GLU A 152 36.86 17.49 -0.74
N ASP A 153 38.07 17.14 -0.33
CA ASP A 153 39.06 16.48 -1.20
C ASP A 153 38.77 14.99 -1.43
N LYS A 154 37.88 14.39 -0.63
CA LYS A 154 37.59 12.95 -0.63
C LYS A 154 36.19 12.63 -1.13
N ILE A 155 35.24 13.54 -0.96
CA ILE A 155 33.83 13.29 -1.26
C ILE A 155 33.29 14.39 -2.18
N ASN A 156 32.80 13.98 -3.35
CA ASN A 156 32.17 14.89 -4.29
C ASN A 156 30.69 15.09 -3.93
N ALA A 157 30.34 16.27 -3.39
CA ALA A 157 28.97 16.60 -2.97
C ALA A 157 27.93 16.38 -4.08
N ARG A 158 28.25 16.76 -5.33
CA ARG A 158 27.33 16.59 -6.46
C ARG A 158 27.15 15.11 -6.84
N GLY A 159 28.22 14.32 -6.77
CA GLY A 159 28.18 12.88 -6.96
C GLY A 159 27.30 12.19 -5.92
N VAL A 160 27.44 12.56 -4.64
CA VAL A 160 26.59 12.05 -3.56
C VAL A 160 25.13 12.48 -3.75
N THR A 161 24.88 13.74 -4.12
CA THR A 161 23.53 14.24 -4.39
C THR A 161 22.85 13.43 -5.50
N ASN A 162 23.53 13.21 -6.63
CA ASN A 162 23.02 12.37 -7.71
C ASN A 162 22.75 10.93 -7.26
N ALA A 163 23.60 10.36 -6.40
CA ALA A 163 23.40 9.03 -5.87
C ALA A 163 22.18 8.95 -4.94
N ILE A 164 21.95 9.97 -4.09
CA ILE A 164 20.76 10.07 -3.23
C ILE A 164 19.50 10.20 -4.09
N SER A 165 19.52 11.09 -5.09
CA SER A 165 18.39 11.26 -6.01
C SER A 165 18.09 9.98 -6.79
N GLY A 166 19.13 9.32 -7.33
CA GLY A 166 18.97 8.06 -8.06
C GLY A 166 18.46 6.91 -7.18
N LEU A 167 18.93 6.82 -5.92
CA LEU A 167 18.42 5.86 -4.95
C LEU A 167 16.95 6.12 -4.64
N THR A 168 16.57 7.38 -4.39
CA THR A 168 15.17 7.76 -4.10
C THR A 168 14.26 7.41 -5.28
N GLU A 169 14.71 7.72 -6.50
CA GLU A 169 13.99 7.40 -7.74
C GLU A 169 13.78 5.90 -7.93
N GLU A 170 14.79 5.08 -7.62
CA GLU A 170 14.67 3.61 -7.68
C GLU A 170 13.66 3.09 -6.66
N LEU A 171 13.69 3.58 -5.42
CA LEU A 171 12.72 3.20 -4.39
C LEU A 171 11.29 3.61 -4.77
N TRP A 172 11.10 4.75 -5.45
CA TRP A 172 9.79 5.15 -5.98
C TRP A 172 9.29 4.24 -7.09
N LYS A 173 10.17 3.71 -7.94
CA LYS A 173 9.80 2.67 -8.92
C LYS A 173 9.42 1.38 -8.23
N GLU A 174 10.16 0.95 -7.22
CA GLU A 174 9.80 -0.25 -6.47
C GLU A 174 8.45 -0.08 -5.77
N ILE A 175 8.15 1.09 -5.19
CA ILE A 175 6.82 1.43 -4.67
C ILE A 175 5.74 1.31 -5.75
N LEU A 176 5.98 1.88 -6.93
CA LEU A 176 5.05 1.83 -8.06
C LEU A 176 4.69 0.38 -8.40
N PHE A 177 5.67 -0.51 -8.47
CA PHE A 177 5.45 -1.90 -8.89
C PHE A 177 4.96 -2.82 -7.77
N ALA A 178 5.43 -2.62 -6.53
CA ALA A 178 5.04 -3.44 -5.38
C ALA A 178 3.68 -3.04 -4.79
N GLY A 179 3.23 -1.80 -5.04
CA GLY A 179 1.94 -1.31 -4.55
C GLY A 179 1.91 -1.18 -3.03
N GLU A 180 0.79 -1.60 -2.41
CA GLU A 180 0.62 -1.61 -0.95
C GLU A 180 1.61 -2.54 -0.22
N ASN A 181 2.24 -3.49 -0.93
CA ASN A 181 3.14 -4.48 -0.34
C ASN A 181 4.60 -4.01 -0.20
N TYR A 182 4.90 -2.75 -0.56
CA TYR A 182 6.27 -2.25 -0.50
C TYR A 182 6.77 -2.07 0.94
N ASP A 183 7.94 -2.65 1.27
CA ASP A 183 8.57 -2.52 2.59
C ASP A 183 9.31 -1.17 2.72
N ARG A 184 8.58 -0.18 3.23
CA ARG A 184 9.12 1.17 3.45
C ARG A 184 10.15 1.24 4.57
N GLU A 185 10.10 0.34 5.55
CA GLU A 185 11.08 0.32 6.63
C GLU A 185 12.42 -0.22 6.12
N GLU A 186 12.39 -1.22 5.26
CA GLU A 186 13.59 -1.67 4.54
C GLU A 186 14.12 -0.58 3.60
N ALA A 187 13.25 0.11 2.86
CA ALA A 187 13.66 1.25 2.03
C ALA A 187 14.38 2.35 2.84
N LYS A 188 13.88 2.67 4.04
CA LYS A 188 14.55 3.61 4.95
C LYS A 188 15.91 3.09 5.38
N LYS A 189 16.03 1.80 5.74
CA LYS A 189 17.33 1.20 6.10
C LYS A 189 18.31 1.23 4.95
N ILE A 190 17.87 0.99 3.71
CA ILE A 190 18.71 1.09 2.51
C ILE A 190 19.27 2.52 2.39
N CYS A 191 18.41 3.53 2.49
CA CYS A 191 18.85 4.93 2.46
C CYS A 191 19.81 5.26 3.62
N MET A 192 19.50 4.85 4.84
CA MET A 192 20.34 5.12 6.00
C MET A 192 21.69 4.39 5.93
N SER A 193 21.71 3.17 5.39
CA SER A 193 22.95 2.42 5.14
C SER A 193 23.81 3.11 4.09
N PHE A 194 23.19 3.61 3.02
CA PHE A 194 23.88 4.41 2.02
C PHE A 194 24.47 5.69 2.65
N LEU A 195 23.69 6.46 3.40
CA LEU A 195 24.17 7.66 4.09
C LEU A 195 25.29 7.36 5.08
N ALA A 196 25.18 6.30 5.88
CA ALA A 196 26.22 5.89 6.83
C ALA A 196 27.50 5.39 6.15
N SER A 197 27.41 4.87 4.93
CA SER A 197 28.58 4.47 4.15
C SER A 197 29.39 5.67 3.64
N ILE A 198 28.73 6.80 3.36
CA ILE A 198 29.36 8.01 2.82
C ILE A 198 29.70 9.02 3.93
N PHE A 199 28.83 9.14 4.93
CA PHE A 199 28.92 10.09 6.04
C PHE A 199 28.89 9.37 7.41
N PRO A 200 29.83 8.46 7.70
CA PRO A 200 29.83 7.66 8.94
C PRO A 200 29.97 8.49 10.22
N TRP A 201 30.38 9.76 10.13
CA TRP A 201 30.43 10.69 11.27
C TRP A 201 29.07 11.34 11.60
N CYS A 202 28.11 11.28 10.67
CA CYS A 202 26.77 11.83 10.84
C CYS A 202 25.71 10.76 11.08
N TYR A 203 25.93 9.56 10.53
CA TYR A 203 24.96 8.48 10.57
C TYR A 203 25.62 7.21 11.06
N GLU A 204 24.93 6.55 11.98
CA GLU A 204 25.27 5.20 12.37
C GLU A 204 24.79 4.26 11.27
N MET A 205 25.65 3.31 10.87
CA MET A 205 25.20 2.20 10.05
C MET A 205 24.03 1.57 10.80
N PRO A 206 22.82 1.50 10.19
CA PRO A 206 21.74 0.75 10.78
C PRO A 206 22.33 -0.61 11.07
N GLN A 207 22.29 -1.03 12.34
CA GLN A 207 22.64 -2.41 12.59
C GLN A 207 21.71 -3.19 11.67
N THR A 208 22.30 -4.12 10.90
CA THR A 208 21.61 -5.39 10.74
C THR A 208 21.44 -5.88 12.17
N VAL A 209 20.44 -5.35 12.87
CA VAL A 209 19.74 -6.14 13.82
C VAL A 209 19.46 -7.35 12.96
N GLU A 210 20.11 -8.47 13.28
CA GLU A 210 19.46 -9.74 13.13
C GLU A 210 18.18 -9.59 13.95
N THR A 211 17.22 -8.86 13.38
CA THR A 211 15.88 -8.81 13.86
C THR A 211 15.44 -10.20 13.48
N GLU A 212 15.43 -11.05 14.49
CA GLU A 212 14.55 -12.22 14.58
C GLU A 212 13.11 -11.87 14.12
N SER A 213 12.77 -10.58 13.96
CA SER A 213 11.53 -10.04 13.40
C SER A 213 11.50 -9.59 11.93
N ASN A 214 12.60 -9.50 11.17
CA ASN A 214 12.54 -9.16 9.72
C ASN A 214 13.24 -10.17 8.80
N HIS A 215 14.09 -11.06 9.31
CA HIS A 215 14.61 -12.18 8.51
C HIS A 215 13.57 -13.31 8.35
N SER A 216 12.55 -13.34 9.19
CA SER A 216 11.47 -14.34 9.23
C SER A 216 10.39 -14.16 8.16
N LEU A 217 10.44 -13.10 7.34
CA LEU A 217 9.48 -12.85 6.24
C LEU A 217 10.06 -13.12 4.83
N ARG A 218 11.35 -13.44 4.72
CA ARG A 218 11.96 -13.95 3.48
C ARG A 218 12.23 -15.45 3.50
N GLU A 219 12.03 -16.10 4.65
CA GLU A 219 11.90 -17.56 4.76
C GLU A 219 10.46 -17.97 4.43
N PRO A 220 10.23 -19.18 3.87
CA PRO A 220 8.94 -19.55 3.30
C PRO A 220 7.84 -19.49 4.36
N ILE A 221 6.82 -18.67 4.13
CA ILE A 221 5.56 -18.71 4.89
C ILE A 221 5.01 -20.12 4.76
N HIS A 222 4.92 -20.82 5.89
CA HIS A 222 4.42 -22.19 5.90
C HIS A 222 2.94 -22.18 6.17
N ILE A 223 2.14 -22.63 5.19
CA ILE A 223 0.71 -22.81 5.37
C ILE A 223 0.45 -24.23 5.85
N ILE A 224 -0.20 -24.36 7.00
CA ILE A 224 -0.58 -25.64 7.60
C ILE A 224 -2.08 -25.72 7.78
N LYS A 225 -2.66 -26.91 7.58
CA LYS A 225 -4.07 -27.17 7.89
C LYS A 225 -4.20 -27.35 9.40
N ALA A 226 -5.03 -26.54 10.05
CA ALA A 226 -5.21 -26.60 11.50
C ALA A 226 -5.95 -27.88 11.90
N GLY A 227 -5.36 -28.64 12.82
CA GLY A 227 -6.01 -29.74 13.52
C GLY A 227 -6.20 -29.44 15.00
N LYS A 228 -6.33 -30.49 15.80
CA LYS A 228 -6.47 -30.39 17.25
C LYS A 228 -5.23 -29.79 17.92
N VAL A 229 -4.05 -30.00 17.34
CA VAL A 229 -2.77 -29.50 17.88
C VAL A 229 -2.66 -27.99 17.71
N GLU A 230 -3.08 -27.48 16.55
CA GLU A 230 -2.98 -26.05 16.21
C GLU A 230 -4.19 -25.22 16.67
N LEU A 231 -5.18 -25.86 17.32
CA LEU A 231 -6.44 -25.21 17.73
C LEU A 231 -6.22 -23.93 18.54
N ASP A 232 -5.26 -23.92 19.46
CA ASP A 232 -4.99 -22.73 20.28
C ASP A 232 -4.42 -21.56 19.47
N GLN A 233 -3.57 -21.86 18.48
CA GLN A 233 -3.01 -20.87 17.57
C GLN A 233 -4.08 -20.31 16.63
N ALA A 234 -4.93 -21.17 16.07
CA ALA A 234 -6.07 -20.76 15.26
C ALA A 234 -7.05 -19.90 16.07
N ALA A 235 -7.35 -20.31 17.31
CA ALA A 235 -8.28 -19.59 18.19
C ALA A 235 -7.78 -18.20 18.56
N MET A 236 -6.47 -18.04 18.78
CA MET A 236 -5.86 -16.74 19.01
C MET A 236 -6.05 -15.82 17.79
N LEU A 237 -5.77 -16.31 16.59
CA LEU A 237 -5.92 -15.53 15.37
C LEU A 237 -7.40 -15.21 15.06
N PHE A 238 -8.31 -16.17 15.29
CA PHE A 238 -9.74 -15.97 15.13
C PHE A 238 -10.31 -14.95 16.12
N ASP A 239 -9.82 -14.93 17.37
CA ASP A 239 -10.22 -13.90 18.33
C ASP A 239 -9.74 -12.51 17.89
N LEU A 240 -8.52 -12.40 17.33
CA LEU A 240 -8.02 -11.14 16.75
C LEU A 240 -8.85 -10.68 15.53
N TYR A 241 -9.27 -11.61 14.68
CA TYR A 241 -10.21 -11.34 13.59
C TYR A 241 -11.55 -10.80 14.12
N ARG A 242 -12.12 -11.41 15.17
CA ARG A 242 -13.35 -10.91 15.81
C ARG A 242 -13.17 -9.50 16.37
N GLN A 243 -12.03 -9.22 17.00
CA GLN A 243 -11.69 -7.89 17.52
C GLN A 243 -11.54 -6.86 16.40
N PHE A 244 -11.03 -7.25 15.24
CA PHE A 244 -10.99 -6.39 14.04
C PHE A 244 -12.40 -5.95 13.61
N TYR A 245 -13.41 -6.83 13.75
CA TYR A 245 -14.83 -6.51 13.60
C TYR A 245 -15.50 -6.00 14.88
N GLN A 246 -14.74 -5.34 15.75
CA GLN A 246 -15.21 -4.62 16.95
C GLN A 246 -15.86 -5.49 18.03
N GLN A 247 -15.64 -6.81 18.01
CA GLN A 247 -16.07 -7.68 19.11
C GLN A 247 -15.09 -7.61 20.29
N LYS A 248 -15.59 -7.88 21.50
CA LYS A 248 -14.72 -7.97 22.69
C LYS A 248 -13.84 -9.22 22.61
N ALA A 249 -12.57 -9.07 23.01
CA ALA A 249 -11.62 -10.17 23.14
C ALA A 249 -12.20 -11.30 24.00
N ASN A 250 -12.25 -12.50 23.45
CA ASN A 250 -12.79 -13.68 24.13
C ASN A 250 -12.20 -14.96 23.52
N PHE A 251 -10.96 -15.26 23.91
CA PHE A 251 -10.24 -16.46 23.49
C PHE A 251 -11.00 -17.76 23.79
N SER A 252 -11.68 -17.87 24.94
CA SER A 252 -12.43 -19.08 25.30
C SER A 252 -13.59 -19.34 24.34
N LEU A 253 -14.30 -18.28 23.93
CA LEU A 253 -15.35 -18.37 22.91
C LEU A 253 -14.77 -18.75 21.55
N ALA A 254 -13.69 -18.11 21.13
CA ALA A 254 -13.00 -18.41 19.87
C ALA A 254 -12.56 -19.88 19.79
N LYS A 255 -11.90 -20.37 20.85
CA LYS A 255 -11.45 -21.77 20.95
C LYS A 255 -12.61 -22.75 20.89
N LYS A 256 -13.67 -22.52 21.66
CA LYS A 256 -14.87 -23.39 21.65
C LYS A 256 -15.52 -23.43 20.27
N TYR A 257 -15.63 -22.28 19.60
CA TYR A 257 -16.20 -22.19 18.27
C TYR A 257 -15.39 -22.98 17.24
N LEU A 258 -14.07 -22.75 17.17
CA LEU A 258 -13.21 -23.48 16.22
C LEU A 258 -13.10 -24.97 16.54
N GLU A 259 -13.10 -25.36 17.82
CA GLU A 259 -13.12 -26.77 18.24
C GLU A 259 -14.37 -27.48 17.70
N GLN A 260 -15.52 -26.81 17.76
CA GLN A 260 -16.76 -27.33 17.18
C GLN A 260 -16.63 -27.49 15.66
N MET A 261 -16.13 -26.47 14.95
CA MET A 261 -15.95 -26.51 13.49
C MET A 261 -15.02 -27.63 13.03
N LEU A 262 -13.91 -27.84 13.74
CA LEU A 262 -12.95 -28.92 13.47
C LEU A 262 -13.55 -30.29 13.77
N THR A 263 -14.28 -30.43 14.88
CA THR A 263 -14.89 -31.71 15.30
C THR A 263 -16.01 -32.13 14.35
N SER A 264 -16.84 -31.20 13.89
CA SER A 264 -17.90 -31.47 12.93
C SER A 264 -17.42 -31.52 11.47
N GLN A 265 -16.14 -31.21 11.23
CA GLN A 265 -15.54 -31.07 9.88
C GLN A 265 -16.35 -30.12 8.98
N SER A 266 -16.99 -29.11 9.58
CA SER A 266 -17.86 -28.17 8.86
C SER A 266 -17.09 -27.08 8.14
N SER A 267 -15.83 -26.85 8.52
CA SER A 267 -14.92 -25.93 7.84
C SER A 267 -13.52 -26.50 7.75
N VAL A 268 -12.73 -25.92 6.84
CA VAL A 268 -11.29 -26.15 6.70
C VAL A 268 -10.57 -24.88 7.11
N ILE A 269 -9.66 -24.99 8.08
CA ILE A 269 -8.90 -23.86 8.60
C ILE A 269 -7.44 -24.05 8.20
N TYR A 270 -6.84 -23.01 7.62
CA TYR A 270 -5.41 -22.93 7.36
C TYR A 270 -4.78 -21.82 8.19
N ILE A 271 -3.59 -22.09 8.73
CA ILE A 271 -2.79 -21.13 9.48
C ILE A 271 -1.51 -20.87 8.69
N ALA A 272 -1.13 -19.60 8.60
CA ALA A 272 0.18 -19.20 8.15
C ALA A 272 1.13 -19.08 9.34
N MET A 273 2.27 -19.74 9.24
CA MET A 273 3.33 -19.74 10.24
C MET A 273 4.53 -18.94 9.71
N ASP A 274 5.13 -18.12 10.55
CA ASP A 274 6.47 -17.58 10.29
C ASP A 274 7.53 -18.69 10.47
N ALA A 275 8.76 -18.38 10.07
CA ALA A 275 9.86 -19.34 10.14
C ALA A 275 10.28 -19.74 11.57
N VAL A 276 9.87 -18.94 12.58
CA VAL A 276 10.13 -19.22 14.00
C VAL A 276 9.02 -20.08 14.60
N GLY A 277 7.95 -20.36 13.84
CA GLY A 277 6.82 -21.18 14.27
C GLY A 277 5.70 -20.41 14.95
N ASN A 278 5.61 -19.09 14.78
CA ASN A 278 4.47 -18.31 15.26
C ASN A 278 3.37 -18.26 14.20
N ALA A 279 2.13 -18.42 14.66
CA ALA A 279 0.95 -18.22 13.84
C ALA A 279 0.73 -16.72 13.56
N ILE A 280 0.77 -16.33 12.28
CA ILE A 280 0.76 -14.93 11.81
C ILE A 280 -0.48 -14.57 10.97
N GLY A 281 -1.22 -15.56 10.48
CA GLY A 281 -2.49 -15.36 9.78
C GLY A 281 -3.29 -16.64 9.65
N PHE A 282 -4.57 -16.54 9.32
CA PHE A 282 -5.40 -17.71 9.05
C PHE A 282 -6.45 -17.42 7.98
N THR A 283 -6.97 -18.50 7.40
CA THR A 283 -8.21 -18.46 6.62
C THR A 283 -9.09 -19.65 6.98
N GLN A 284 -10.41 -19.45 6.88
CA GLN A 284 -11.41 -20.48 7.13
C GLN A 284 -12.39 -20.57 5.96
N LEU A 285 -12.52 -21.78 5.41
CA LEU A 285 -13.35 -22.10 4.26
C LEU A 285 -14.45 -23.10 4.63
N TYR A 286 -15.63 -22.91 4.07
CA TYR A 286 -16.79 -23.79 4.27
C TYR A 286 -17.14 -24.49 2.95
N PRO A 287 -17.18 -25.84 2.93
CA PRO A 287 -17.77 -26.58 1.82
C PRO A 287 -19.24 -26.21 1.63
N SER A 288 -19.61 -25.94 0.39
CA SER A 288 -20.99 -25.64 0.00
C SER A 288 -21.25 -26.15 -1.43
N TYR A 289 -22.44 -25.88 -1.97
CA TYR A 289 -22.87 -26.35 -3.28
C TYR A 289 -23.62 -25.25 -4.04
N CYS A 290 -23.25 -25.03 -5.30
CA CYS A 290 -24.03 -24.20 -6.20
C CYS A 290 -25.11 -25.05 -6.86
N SER A 291 -26.37 -24.83 -6.49
CA SER A 291 -27.50 -25.58 -7.08
C SER A 291 -27.73 -25.27 -8.56
N VAL A 292 -27.33 -24.08 -9.05
CA VAL A 292 -27.48 -23.70 -10.46
C VAL A 292 -26.48 -24.44 -11.34
N ALA A 293 -25.21 -24.51 -10.93
CA ALA A 293 -24.16 -25.23 -11.64
C ALA A 293 -24.18 -26.75 -11.35
N ALA A 294 -24.89 -27.18 -10.31
CA ALA A 294 -24.87 -28.54 -9.77
C ALA A 294 -23.44 -29.02 -9.39
N GLU A 295 -22.64 -28.10 -8.86
CA GLU A 295 -21.22 -28.31 -8.55
C GLU A 295 -20.89 -27.89 -7.11
N PRO A 296 -19.89 -28.53 -6.46
CA PRO A 296 -19.38 -28.08 -5.18
C PRO A 296 -18.68 -26.72 -5.31
N ILE A 297 -18.77 -25.91 -4.27
CA ILE A 297 -18.06 -24.63 -4.14
C ILE A 297 -17.44 -24.53 -2.75
N LEU A 298 -16.51 -23.60 -2.56
CA LEU A 298 -16.04 -23.20 -1.24
C LEU A 298 -16.49 -21.78 -0.94
N ILE A 299 -16.89 -21.52 0.29
CA ILE A 299 -17.12 -20.17 0.80
C ILE A 299 -15.95 -19.81 1.71
N LEU A 300 -15.15 -18.83 1.32
CA LEU A 300 -14.12 -18.27 2.19
C LEU A 300 -14.77 -17.20 3.05
N TYR A 301 -14.92 -17.51 4.34
CA TYR A 301 -15.66 -16.67 5.28
C TYR A 301 -14.72 -15.76 6.08
N ASP A 302 -13.60 -16.33 6.53
CA ASP A 302 -12.66 -15.64 7.39
C ASP A 302 -11.27 -15.61 6.72
N LEU A 303 -10.69 -14.42 6.65
CA LEU A 303 -9.28 -14.20 6.32
C LEU A 303 -8.74 -13.12 7.25
N TYR A 304 -7.63 -13.41 7.90
CA TYR A 304 -6.99 -12.46 8.78
C TYR A 304 -5.48 -12.64 8.82
N VAL A 305 -4.79 -11.50 8.88
CA VAL A 305 -3.34 -11.44 9.07
C VAL A 305 -3.06 -10.44 10.20
N LYS A 306 -2.22 -10.85 11.15
CA LYS A 306 -1.72 -10.00 12.23
C LYS A 306 -1.13 -8.72 11.66
N LYS A 307 -1.32 -7.59 12.33
CA LYS A 307 -0.93 -6.27 11.82
C LYS A 307 0.56 -6.21 11.46
N GLU A 308 1.39 -6.86 12.28
CA GLU A 308 2.85 -6.92 12.15
C GLU A 308 3.31 -7.77 10.95
N ALA A 309 2.45 -8.68 10.48
CA ALA A 309 2.71 -9.57 9.35
C ALA A 309 1.95 -9.15 8.08
N ARG A 310 1.28 -7.99 8.07
CA ARG A 310 0.62 -7.48 6.85
C ARG A 310 1.67 -7.02 5.83
N ASN A 311 1.26 -6.93 4.56
CA ASN A 311 2.12 -6.52 3.44
C ASN A 311 3.33 -7.44 3.18
N SER A 312 3.36 -8.63 3.79
CA SER A 312 4.44 -9.62 3.65
C SER A 312 4.07 -10.84 2.79
N GLY A 313 2.93 -10.78 2.08
CA GLY A 313 2.44 -11.89 1.23
C GLY A 313 1.69 -13.01 1.96
N VAL A 314 1.52 -12.95 3.29
CA VAL A 314 0.79 -13.97 4.08
C VAL A 314 -0.64 -14.20 3.59
N ALA A 315 -1.38 -13.12 3.35
CA ALA A 315 -2.77 -13.24 2.86
C ALA A 315 -2.80 -13.91 1.48
N LYS A 316 -1.87 -13.56 0.59
CA LYS A 316 -1.73 -14.18 -0.73
C LYS A 316 -1.41 -15.68 -0.62
N ALA A 317 -0.52 -16.07 0.29
CA ALA A 317 -0.19 -17.47 0.53
C ALA A 317 -1.40 -18.27 1.05
N LEU A 318 -2.17 -17.72 1.99
CA LEU A 318 -3.41 -18.32 2.48
C LEU A 318 -4.46 -18.47 1.37
N MET A 319 -4.65 -17.44 0.53
CA MET A 319 -5.59 -17.48 -0.60
C MET A 319 -5.16 -18.50 -1.67
N ASN A 320 -3.87 -18.63 -1.94
CA ASN A 320 -3.35 -19.66 -2.85
C ASN A 320 -3.58 -21.07 -2.28
N GLN A 321 -3.45 -21.25 -0.97
CA GLN A 321 -3.77 -22.54 -0.34
C GLN A 321 -5.28 -22.85 -0.40
N ALA A 322 -6.14 -21.83 -0.24
CA ALA A 322 -7.57 -21.95 -0.47
C ALA A 322 -7.89 -22.38 -1.91
N LEU A 323 -7.23 -21.78 -2.91
CA LEU A 323 -7.34 -22.18 -4.32
C LEU A 323 -6.89 -23.63 -4.53
N GLN A 324 -5.82 -24.06 -3.88
CA GLN A 324 -5.34 -25.43 -3.94
C GLN A 324 -6.37 -26.41 -3.35
N LEU A 325 -6.97 -26.08 -2.20
CA LEU A 325 -8.07 -26.85 -1.60
C LEU A 325 -9.26 -26.95 -2.56
N ALA A 326 -9.65 -25.85 -3.22
CA ALA A 326 -10.75 -25.85 -4.19
C ALA A 326 -10.50 -26.87 -5.31
N LYS A 327 -9.30 -26.86 -5.89
CA LYS A 327 -8.89 -27.81 -6.93
C LYS A 327 -8.91 -29.26 -6.43
N GLU A 328 -8.38 -29.53 -5.24
CA GLU A 328 -8.32 -30.87 -4.66
C GLU A 328 -9.71 -31.45 -4.34
N THR A 329 -10.63 -30.59 -3.91
CA THR A 329 -12.02 -30.97 -3.58
C THR A 329 -12.95 -30.97 -4.79
N GLY A 330 -12.46 -30.58 -5.98
CA GLY A 330 -13.26 -30.45 -7.19
C GLY A 330 -14.26 -29.29 -7.17
N ALA A 331 -14.08 -28.32 -6.27
CA ALA A 331 -14.91 -27.13 -6.20
C ALA A 331 -14.72 -26.27 -7.46
N SER A 332 -15.82 -25.81 -8.06
CA SER A 332 -15.76 -25.03 -9.30
C SER A 332 -15.43 -23.56 -9.09
N ARG A 333 -15.64 -23.03 -7.88
CA ARG A 333 -15.23 -21.67 -7.48
C ARG A 333 -15.09 -21.49 -5.96
N ILE A 334 -14.54 -20.36 -5.57
CA ILE A 334 -14.47 -19.87 -4.20
C ILE A 334 -15.26 -18.55 -4.13
N ASP A 335 -16.31 -18.53 -3.33
CA ASP A 335 -17.12 -17.33 -3.06
C ASP A 335 -16.67 -16.68 -1.76
N LEU A 336 -16.66 -15.34 -1.71
CA LEU A 336 -16.32 -14.58 -0.52
C LEU A 336 -17.08 -13.25 -0.49
N GLU A 337 -17.16 -12.65 0.69
CA GLU A 337 -17.72 -11.33 0.88
C GLU A 337 -16.76 -10.49 1.71
N THR A 338 -16.68 -9.20 1.43
CA THR A 338 -15.86 -8.27 2.19
C THR A 338 -16.59 -6.95 2.39
N ALA A 339 -16.18 -6.18 3.40
CA ALA A 339 -16.74 -4.86 3.63
C ALA A 339 -16.36 -3.90 2.50
N ILE A 340 -17.28 -3.01 2.13
CA ILE A 340 -17.12 -2.07 1.01
C ILE A 340 -15.92 -1.13 1.23
N ASP A 341 -15.62 -0.82 2.48
CA ASP A 341 -14.49 0.01 2.92
C ASP A 341 -13.20 -0.80 3.16
N ASN A 342 -13.23 -2.12 3.07
CA ASN A 342 -12.04 -2.96 3.16
C ASN A 342 -11.31 -3.03 1.82
N THR A 343 -10.78 -1.89 1.39
CA THR A 343 -10.12 -1.70 0.09
C THR A 343 -8.90 -2.62 -0.05
N SER A 344 -8.12 -2.80 1.01
CA SER A 344 -6.93 -3.67 0.98
C SER A 344 -7.29 -5.14 0.69
N ALA A 345 -8.38 -5.66 1.28
CA ALA A 345 -8.84 -7.01 0.96
C ALA A 345 -9.39 -7.10 -0.47
N GLN A 346 -10.14 -6.08 -0.93
CA GLN A 346 -10.64 -6.03 -2.32
C GLN A 346 -9.48 -6.07 -3.32
N SER A 347 -8.47 -5.23 -3.15
CA SER A 347 -7.28 -5.22 -4.01
C SER A 347 -6.52 -6.54 -4.00
N LEU A 348 -6.43 -7.21 -2.84
CA LEU A 348 -5.86 -8.56 -2.76
C LEU A 348 -6.65 -9.55 -3.62
N TYR A 349 -7.97 -9.60 -3.47
CA TYR A 349 -8.83 -10.54 -4.20
C TYR A 349 -8.76 -10.30 -5.71
N GLU A 350 -8.87 -9.05 -6.14
CA GLU A 350 -8.77 -8.67 -7.55
C GLU A 350 -7.40 -9.02 -8.14
N SER A 351 -6.30 -8.80 -7.40
CA SER A 351 -4.95 -9.20 -7.83
C SER A 351 -4.77 -10.71 -8.01
N LEU A 352 -5.63 -11.51 -7.37
CA LEU A 352 -5.66 -12.97 -7.47
C LEU A 352 -6.67 -13.49 -8.49
N GLY A 353 -7.32 -12.60 -9.24
CA GLY A 353 -8.29 -12.93 -10.28
C GLY A 353 -9.70 -13.20 -9.76
N TYR A 354 -10.02 -12.83 -8.52
CA TYR A 354 -11.41 -12.80 -8.07
C TYR A 354 -12.09 -11.59 -8.69
N GLU A 355 -13.31 -11.79 -9.20
CA GLU A 355 -14.10 -10.74 -9.83
C GLU A 355 -15.21 -10.31 -8.89
N ARG A 356 -15.40 -8.99 -8.76
CA ARG A 356 -16.50 -8.44 -7.97
C ARG A 356 -17.83 -8.68 -8.69
N ASP A 357 -18.75 -9.31 -7.99
CA ASP A 357 -20.12 -9.52 -8.48
C ASP A 357 -20.86 -8.19 -8.66
N ILE A 358 -21.58 -8.06 -9.77
CA ILE A 358 -22.42 -6.93 -10.14
C ILE A 358 -23.87 -7.34 -10.46
N GLU A 359 -24.17 -8.64 -10.41
CA GLU A 359 -25.46 -9.21 -10.81
C GLU A 359 -26.36 -9.53 -9.61
N PHE A 360 -25.78 -9.89 -8.46
CA PHE A 360 -26.55 -10.26 -7.27
C PHE A 360 -26.41 -9.26 -6.11
N HIS A 361 -27.47 -9.15 -5.32
CA HIS A 361 -27.50 -8.36 -4.09
C HIS A 361 -27.42 -9.27 -2.86
N LYS A 362 -26.61 -8.89 -1.88
CA LYS A 362 -26.58 -9.53 -0.57
C LYS A 362 -27.69 -8.97 0.33
N TYR A 363 -28.53 -9.86 0.87
CA TYR A 363 -29.51 -9.53 1.92
C TYR A 363 -29.22 -10.36 3.17
N SER A 364 -29.42 -9.77 4.35
CA SER A 364 -29.28 -10.48 5.62
C SER A 364 -30.40 -10.05 6.56
N LEU A 365 -30.98 -11.02 7.27
CA LEU A 365 -31.97 -10.80 8.33
C LEU A 365 -31.32 -11.24 9.64
N GLU A 366 -31.10 -10.30 10.55
CA GLU A 366 -30.69 -10.63 11.92
C GLU A 366 -31.88 -11.29 12.64
N LEU A 367 -31.62 -12.42 13.30
CA LEU A 367 -32.61 -13.24 14.00
C LEU A 367 -32.49 -13.13 15.51
#